data_AF-A0A538C7C7-F1
#
_entry.id   AF-A0A538C7C7-F1
#
_cell.length_a   1.000
_cell.length_b   1.000
_cell.length_c   1.000
_cell.angle_alpha   90.00
_cell.angle_beta   90.00
_cell.angle_gamma   90.00
#
_symmetry.space_group_name_H-M   'P 1'
#
loop_
_entity.id
_entity.type
_entity.pdbx_description
1 polymer ?
#
loop_
_entity_poly.entity_id
_entity_poly.type
_entity_poly.pdbx_seq_one_letter_code
_entity_poly.pdbx_strand_id
1 'polypeptide(L)'
;MAGNVYRFTAIYRPSGDPLTRLRQDAQLVLAYPLRSHTLAFRHTLLSSPDGRSFTAVTSTDSIAQQLVQGNVQELGYFAVGQSSTGTPTPSGSVGHVLFSVLLWALLGLIVVAFLLTELRRRRNRNRSRASRPPRRPPPPKRDRGRRLDPWE
;
A
#
# COMPACT_ATOMS: atom_id res chain seq x y z
N MET A 1 8.44 4.24 20.17
CA MET A 1 7.66 4.82 21.28
C MET A 1 6.19 4.49 21.09
N ALA A 2 5.51 4.11 22.16
CA ALA A 2 4.07 3.90 22.22
C ALA A 2 3.43 5.06 23.00
N GLY A 3 2.95 6.08 22.30
CA GLY A 3 2.29 7.25 22.91
C GLY A 3 3.23 8.45 23.12
N ASN A 4 2.98 9.19 24.20
CA ASN A 4 3.62 10.47 24.51
C ASN A 4 4.90 10.31 25.33
N VAL A 5 5.68 11.40 25.36
CA VAL A 5 6.82 11.58 26.27
C VAL A 5 6.40 12.58 27.36
N TYR A 6 6.70 12.25 28.62
CA TYR A 6 6.39 13.10 29.77
C TYR A 6 7.67 13.57 30.43
N ARG A 7 7.74 14.84 30.84
CA ARG A 7 8.85 15.39 31.63
C ARG A 7 8.41 15.57 33.07
N PHE A 8 9.11 14.93 33.99
CA PHE A 8 8.94 15.12 35.43
C PHE A 8 10.09 15.97 35.97
N THR A 9 9.76 17.02 36.70
CA THR A 9 10.72 17.92 37.34
C THR A 9 10.26 18.23 38.74
N ALA A 10 11.20 18.39 39.66
CA ALA A 10 10.91 18.83 41.02
C ALA A 10 11.98 19.82 41.47
N ILE A 11 11.65 20.57 42.52
CA ILE A 11 12.54 21.53 43.17
C ILE A 11 12.52 21.30 44.68
N TYR A 12 13.64 21.53 45.34
CA TYR A 12 13.71 21.54 46.79
C TYR A 12 13.05 22.80 47.35
N ARG A 13 12.36 22.66 48.48
CA ARG A 13 11.84 23.79 49.25
C ARG A 13 12.54 23.84 50.63
N PRO A 14 12.99 25.03 51.08
CA PRO A 14 12.79 26.34 50.45
C PRO A 14 13.82 26.73 49.37
N SER A 15 14.94 26.02 49.22
CA SER A 15 16.12 26.50 48.44
C SER A 15 15.84 26.79 46.96
N GLY A 16 14.85 26.13 46.35
CA GLY A 16 14.51 26.28 44.94
C GLY A 16 15.42 25.49 43.99
N ASP A 17 16.42 24.78 44.52
CA ASP A 17 17.36 24.00 43.72
C ASP A 17 16.64 22.88 42.96
N PRO A 18 17.03 22.60 41.71
CA PRO A 18 16.45 21.51 40.93
C PRO A 18 16.75 20.17 41.58
N LEU A 19 15.71 19.37 41.79
CA LEU A 19 15.82 17.98 42.18
C LEU A 19 16.03 17.14 40.92
N THR A 20 17.23 16.60 40.73
CA THR A 20 17.55 15.72 39.61
C THR A 20 17.49 14.24 39.99
N ARG A 21 17.71 13.92 41.28
CA ARG A 21 17.75 12.56 41.79
C ARG A 21 17.05 12.43 43.13
N LEU A 22 16.19 11.43 43.24
CA LEU A 22 15.47 11.05 44.45
C LEU A 22 16.37 10.25 45.38
N ARG A 23 16.20 10.43 46.69
CA ARG A 23 16.94 9.63 47.70
C ARG A 23 16.48 8.18 47.75
N GLN A 24 15.20 7.95 47.47
CA GLN A 24 14.58 6.63 47.41
C GLN A 24 13.95 6.44 46.03
N ASP A 25 13.81 5.19 45.63
CA ASP A 25 13.14 4.85 44.38
C ASP A 25 11.69 5.32 44.42
N ALA A 26 11.26 6.01 43.36
CA ALA A 26 9.86 6.30 43.12
C ALA A 26 9.31 5.29 42.11
N GLN A 27 8.06 4.89 42.32
CA GLN A 27 7.33 4.09 41.35
C GLN A 27 6.73 5.02 40.29
N LEU A 28 7.09 4.79 39.03
CA LEU A 28 6.49 5.45 37.88
C LEU A 28 5.60 4.46 37.13
N VAL A 29 4.35 4.85 36.89
CA VAL A 29 3.37 4.08 36.12
C VAL A 29 2.92 4.92 34.94
N LEU A 30 3.09 4.40 33.73
CA LEU A 30 2.63 5.05 32.50
C LEU A 30 1.64 4.15 31.78
N ALA A 31 0.50 4.73 31.41
CA ALA A 31 -0.46 4.09 30.53
C ALA A 31 -0.04 4.25 29.07
N TYR A 32 -0.33 3.25 28.25
CA TYR A 32 -0.09 3.28 26.81
C TYR A 32 -1.34 2.82 26.05
N PRO A 33 -1.59 3.35 24.85
CA PRO A 33 -2.68 2.86 24.01
C PRO A 33 -2.28 1.54 23.33
N LEU A 34 -3.13 0.51 23.38
CA LEU A 34 -2.98 -0.65 22.50
C LEU A 34 -3.33 -0.26 21.06
N ARG A 35 -2.42 -0.50 20.13
CA ARG A 35 -2.77 -0.50 18.71
C ARG A 35 -3.38 -1.85 18.38
N SER A 36 -4.53 -1.85 17.71
CA SER A 36 -5.02 -3.06 17.07
C SER A 36 -3.95 -3.55 16.07
N HIS A 37 -3.91 -4.86 15.83
CA HIS A 37 -3.14 -5.60 14.80
C HIS A 37 -2.01 -6.50 15.33
N THR A 38 -2.32 -7.81 15.29
CA THR A 38 -1.51 -8.98 14.85
C THR A 38 -0.10 -9.25 15.40
N LEU A 39 0.53 -8.35 16.15
CA LEU A 39 1.87 -8.55 16.71
C LEU A 39 1.80 -8.44 18.24
N ALA A 40 2.41 -9.43 18.93
CA ALA A 40 2.61 -9.36 20.36
C ALA A 40 3.71 -8.32 20.65
N PHE A 41 3.32 -7.10 21.02
CA PHE A 41 4.29 -6.08 21.45
C PHE A 41 4.63 -6.28 22.92
N ARG A 42 5.91 -6.10 23.26
CA ARG A 42 6.37 -5.94 24.64
C ARG A 42 6.59 -4.45 24.89
N HIS A 43 6.07 -3.95 26.00
CA HIS A 43 6.26 -2.58 26.41
C HIS A 43 7.32 -2.49 27.49
N THR A 44 8.08 -1.39 27.49
CA THR A 44 9.12 -1.13 28.50
C THR A 44 9.11 0.35 28.86
N LEU A 45 9.40 0.65 30.11
CA LEU A 45 9.63 2.03 30.52
C LEU A 45 10.96 2.50 29.95
N LEU A 46 10.99 3.72 29.42
CA LEU A 46 12.18 4.37 28.91
C LEU A 46 12.42 5.66 29.69
N SER A 47 13.68 5.97 29.99
CA SER A 47 14.12 7.22 30.60
C SER A 47 15.08 7.97 29.70
N SER A 48 15.10 9.30 29.83
CA SER A 48 16.02 10.17 29.13
C SER A 48 16.29 11.43 29.95
N PRO A 49 17.55 11.81 30.19
CA PRO A 49 17.87 13.08 30.85
C PRO A 49 17.55 14.32 29.98
N ASP A 50 17.70 14.19 28.66
CA ASP A 50 17.66 15.31 27.70
C ASP A 50 16.47 15.29 26.74
N GLY A 51 15.72 14.18 26.73
CA GLY A 51 14.58 13.96 25.84
C GLY A 51 14.99 13.56 24.42
N ARG A 52 16.28 13.27 24.17
CA ARG A 52 16.81 12.88 22.85
C ARG A 52 17.19 11.42 22.81
N SER A 53 17.92 10.97 23.82
CA SER A 53 18.41 9.60 23.92
C SER A 53 17.70 8.86 25.03
N PHE A 54 17.04 7.76 24.69
CA PHE A 54 16.24 6.98 25.63
C PHE A 54 16.89 5.65 25.95
N THR A 55 16.95 5.31 27.23
CA THR A 55 17.44 4.03 27.74
C THR A 55 16.32 3.25 28.39
N ALA A 56 16.40 1.92 28.33
CA ALA A 56 15.39 1.06 28.96
C ALA A 56 15.60 1.01 30.47
N VAL A 57 14.50 1.19 31.20
CA VAL A 57 14.42 1.00 32.65
C VAL A 57 13.79 -0.36 32.91
N THR A 58 14.29 -1.06 33.92
CA THR A 58 13.67 -2.30 34.39
C THR A 58 12.22 -2.03 34.79
N SER A 59 11.30 -2.68 34.09
CA SER A 59 9.87 -2.42 34.25
C SER A 59 9.04 -3.67 34.01
N THR A 60 7.86 -3.69 34.63
CA THR A 60 6.83 -4.71 34.43
C THR A 60 5.75 -4.16 33.51
N ASP A 61 5.45 -4.91 32.45
CA ASP A 61 4.37 -4.63 31.51
C ASP A 61 3.10 -5.36 31.94
N SER A 62 1.98 -4.64 32.01
CA SER A 62 0.64 -5.15 32.25
C SER A 62 -0.22 -4.87 31.03
N ILE A 63 -0.19 -5.79 30.06
CA ILE A 63 -0.95 -5.68 28.79
C ILE A 63 -2.45 -5.57 29.05
N ALA A 64 -2.98 -6.31 30.03
CA ALA A 64 -4.40 -6.30 30.37
C ALA A 64 -4.89 -4.93 30.87
N GLN A 65 -4.03 -4.18 31.56
CA GLN A 65 -4.33 -2.84 32.06
C GLN A 65 -3.78 -1.73 31.16
N GLN A 66 -2.96 -2.09 30.16
CA GLN A 66 -2.24 -1.19 29.28
C GLN A 66 -1.32 -0.23 30.07
N LEU A 67 -0.63 -0.78 31.08
CA LEU A 67 0.26 -0.04 31.97
C LEU A 67 1.66 -0.62 31.91
N VAL A 68 2.67 0.24 31.98
CA VAL A 68 4.04 -0.15 32.32
C VAL A 68 4.44 0.51 33.63
N GLN A 69 5.01 -0.27 34.54
CA GLN A 69 5.48 0.24 35.83
C GLN A 69 6.96 -0.06 36.04
N GLY A 70 7.69 0.88 36.62
CA GLY A 70 9.10 0.70 36.98
C GLY A 70 9.51 1.62 38.10
N ASN A 71 10.62 1.29 38.76
CA ASN A 71 11.22 2.12 39.77
C ASN A 71 12.23 3.06 39.12
N VAL A 72 12.15 4.35 39.48
CA VAL A 72 13.02 5.40 38.95
C VAL A 72 13.58 6.23 40.09
N GLN A 73 14.86 6.55 39.99
CA GLN A 73 15.54 7.40 40.97
C GLN A 73 15.92 8.75 40.40
N GLU A 74 15.97 8.88 39.08
CA GLU A 74 16.28 10.14 38.40
C GLU A 74 15.00 10.78 37.87
N LEU A 75 14.94 12.10 37.83
CA LEU A 75 13.88 12.85 37.17
C LEU A 75 14.33 13.26 35.76
N GLY A 76 13.38 13.47 34.87
CA GLY A 76 13.68 13.71 33.46
C GLY A 76 12.50 13.37 32.56
N TYR A 77 12.82 12.93 31.34
CA TYR A 77 11.84 12.52 30.35
C TYR A 77 11.60 11.02 30.42
N PHE A 78 10.34 10.62 30.34
CA PHE A 78 9.91 9.23 30.38
C PHE A 78 8.91 8.94 29.29
N ALA A 79 8.99 7.74 28.74
CA ALA A 79 8.13 7.29 27.68
C ALA A 79 7.92 5.77 27.76
N VAL A 80 6.92 5.28 27.04
CA VAL A 80 6.75 3.85 26.83
C VAL A 80 7.43 3.44 25.53
N GLY A 81 8.41 2.56 25.63
CA GLY A 81 9.00 1.83 24.50
C GLY A 81 8.12 0.67 24.10
N GLN A 82 8.11 0.34 22.81
CA GLN A 82 7.46 -0.87 22.29
C GLN A 82 8.46 -1.61 21.41
N SER A 83 8.55 -2.93 21.57
CA SER A 83 9.29 -3.82 20.68
C SER A 83 8.38 -4.97 20.24
N SER A 84 8.52 -5.40 18.99
CA SER A 84 7.77 -6.55 18.49
C SER A 84 8.39 -7.84 19.04
N THR A 85 7.56 -8.65 19.71
CA THR A 85 7.90 -10.00 20.14
C THR A 85 7.43 -10.94 19.04
N GLY A 86 8.26 -11.12 18.01
CA GLY A 86 7.93 -12.00 16.89
C GLY A 86 8.85 -11.77 15.70
N THR A 87 9.13 -12.84 14.96
CA THR A 87 9.74 -12.76 13.63
C THR A 87 8.81 -11.93 12.74
N PRO A 88 9.29 -10.90 12.02
CA PRO A 88 8.43 -10.16 11.11
C PRO A 88 7.87 -11.14 10.08
N THR A 89 6.58 -11.46 10.18
CA THR A 89 5.89 -12.16 9.10
C THR A 89 5.86 -11.18 7.93
N PRO A 90 6.35 -11.56 6.73
CA PRO A 90 6.30 -10.68 5.58
C PRO A 90 4.86 -10.28 5.36
N SER A 91 4.58 -8.98 5.41
CA SER A 91 3.24 -8.40 5.24
C SER A 91 2.76 -8.46 3.78
N GLY A 92 3.11 -9.52 3.05
CA GLY A 92 2.51 -9.87 1.78
C GLY A 92 1.22 -10.61 2.06
N SER A 93 0.10 -9.89 2.10
CA SER A 93 -1.21 -10.53 2.08
C SER A 93 -1.27 -11.40 0.82
N VAL A 94 -1.30 -12.70 0.99
CA VAL A 94 -1.47 -13.68 -0.10
C VAL A 94 -2.70 -13.29 -0.95
N GLY A 95 -3.72 -12.69 -0.33
CA GLY A 95 -4.88 -12.12 -1.01
C GLY A 95 -4.55 -10.95 -1.94
N HIS A 96 -3.63 -10.05 -1.58
CA HIS A 96 -3.19 -8.95 -2.46
C HIS A 96 -2.36 -9.45 -3.64
N VAL A 97 -1.54 -10.48 -3.45
CA VAL A 97 -0.77 -11.11 -4.53
C VAL A 97 -1.72 -11.82 -5.49
N LEU A 98 -2.65 -12.64 -4.98
CA LEU A 98 -3.69 -13.31 -5.77
C LEU A 98 -4.56 -12.29 -6.52
N PHE A 99 -5.02 -11.24 -5.85
CA PHE A 99 -5.82 -10.18 -6.47
C PHE A 99 -5.05 -9.48 -7.59
N SER A 100 -3.77 -9.14 -7.35
CA SER A 100 -2.94 -8.47 -8.36
C SER A 100 -2.69 -9.37 -9.57
N VAL A 101 -2.40 -10.65 -9.34
CA VAL A 101 -2.20 -11.64 -10.43
C VAL A 101 -3.49 -11.81 -11.24
N LEU A 102 -4.64 -11.95 -10.58
CA LEU A 102 -5.93 -12.08 -11.25
C LEU A 102 -6.31 -10.82 -12.03
N LEU A 103 -6.03 -9.64 -11.48
CA LEU A 103 -6.29 -8.35 -12.14
C LEU A 103 -5.45 -8.21 -13.42
N TRP A 104 -4.14 -8.49 -13.34
CA TRP A 104 -3.26 -8.42 -14.51
C TRP A 104 -3.58 -9.49 -15.55
N ALA A 105 -3.93 -10.70 -15.12
CA ALA A 105 -4.37 -11.76 -16.02
C ALA A 105 -5.66 -11.36 -16.78
N LEU A 106 -6.64 -10.79 -16.07
CA LEU A 106 -7.88 -10.31 -16.68
C LEU A 106 -7.62 -9.16 -17.67
N LEU A 107 -6.79 -8.18 -17.29
CA LEU A 107 -6.41 -7.07 -18.18
C LEU A 107 -5.71 -7.59 -19.44
N GLY A 108 -4.77 -8.53 -19.29
CA GLY A 108 -4.07 -9.15 -20.42
C GLY A 108 -5.02 -9.86 -21.38
N LEU A 109 -6.01 -10.58 -20.84
CA LEU A 109 -7.01 -11.29 -21.65
C LEU A 109 -7.88 -10.32 -22.46
N ILE A 110 -8.27 -9.19 -21.86
CA ILE A 110 -9.01 -8.12 -22.54
C ILE A 110 -8.18 -7.53 -23.69
N VAL A 111 -6.90 -7.22 -23.46
CA VAL A 111 -6.00 -6.68 -24.48
C VAL A 111 -5.83 -7.66 -25.65
N VAL A 112 -5.61 -8.94 -25.37
CA VAL A 112 -5.48 -9.98 -26.41
C VAL A 112 -6.78 -10.12 -27.20
N ALA A 113 -7.93 -10.16 -26.53
CA ALA A 113 -9.23 -10.22 -27.20
C ALA A 113 -9.47 -8.99 -28.11
N PHE A 114 -9.10 -7.80 -27.65
CA PHE A 114 -9.19 -6.56 -28.42
C PHE A 114 -8.27 -6.58 -29.65
N LEU A 115 -7.02 -7.03 -29.51
CA LEU A 115 -6.07 -7.16 -30.61
C LEU A 115 -6.56 -8.17 -31.66
N LEU A 116 -7.05 -9.34 -31.22
CA LEU A 116 -7.57 -10.37 -32.12
C LEU A 116 -8.82 -9.91 -32.87
N THR A 117 -9.72 -9.18 -32.21
CA THR A 117 -10.91 -8.62 -32.86
C THR A 117 -10.55 -7.53 -33.87
N GLU A 118 -9.60 -6.66 -33.57
CA GLU A 118 -9.13 -5.63 -34.50
C GLU A 118 -8.40 -6.23 -35.70
N LEU A 119 -7.55 -7.24 -35.49
CA LEU A 119 -6.88 -7.97 -36.58
C LEU A 119 -7.89 -8.69 -37.48
N ARG A 120 -8.91 -9.34 -36.91
CA ARG A 120 -9.99 -9.98 -37.68
C ARG A 120 -10.79 -8.95 -38.48
N ARG A 121 -11.12 -7.80 -37.90
CA ARG A 121 -11.82 -6.69 -38.60
C ARG A 121 -11.01 -6.15 -39.76
N ARG A 122 -9.70 -5.94 -39.59
CA ARG A 122 -8.80 -5.50 -40.66
C ARG A 122 -8.73 -6.51 -41.80
N ARG A 123 -8.66 -7.81 -41.49
CA ARG A 123 -8.62 -8.88 -42.49
C ARG A 123 -9.93 -8.97 -43.29
N ASN A 124 -11.08 -8.76 -42.66
CA ASN A 124 -12.36 -8.73 -43.35
C ASN A 124 -12.56 -7.49 -44.23
N ARG A 125 -12.07 -6.31 -43.81
CA ARG A 125 -12.12 -5.09 -44.65
C ARG A 125 -11.32 -5.23 -45.94
N ASN A 126 -10.18 -5.93 -45.91
CA ASN A 126 -9.38 -6.19 -47.11
C ASN A 126 -10.07 -7.15 -48.09
N ARG A 127 -10.88 -8.10 -47.61
CA ARG A 127 -11.67 -9.00 -48.48
C ARG A 127 -12.82 -8.27 -49.17
N SER A 128 -13.47 -7.32 -48.50
CA SER A 128 -14.56 -6.53 -49.11
C SER A 128 -14.09 -5.55 -50.19
N ARG A 129 -12.79 -5.16 -50.21
CA ARG A 129 -12.22 -4.34 -51.30
C ARG A 129 -11.86 -5.16 -52.55
N ALA A 130 -11.58 -6.46 -52.40
CA ALA A 130 -11.27 -7.34 -53.52
C ALA A 130 -12.51 -7.79 -54.32
N SER A 131 -13.72 -7.67 -53.75
CA SER A 131 -14.97 -8.13 -54.38
C SER A 131 -15.77 -7.02 -55.08
N ARG A 132 -15.16 -5.86 -55.40
CA ARG A 132 -15.86 -4.82 -56.17
C ARG A 132 -15.91 -5.26 -57.65
N PRO A 133 -17.08 -5.52 -58.25
CA PRO A 133 -17.15 -5.98 -59.63
C PRO A 133 -16.68 -4.87 -60.59
N PRO A 134 -16.05 -5.22 -61.73
CA PRO A 134 -15.56 -4.23 -62.68
C PRO A 134 -16.73 -3.44 -63.27
N ARG A 135 -16.60 -2.12 -63.31
CA ARG A 135 -17.55 -1.25 -64.03
C ARG A 135 -17.56 -1.68 -65.51
N ARG A 136 -18.71 -2.14 -66.00
CA ARG A 136 -18.90 -2.49 -67.41
C ARG A 136 -18.63 -1.26 -68.30
N PRO A 137 -17.94 -1.42 -69.44
CA PRO A 137 -17.78 -0.35 -70.42
C PRO A 137 -19.14 -0.05 -71.08
N PRO A 138 -19.39 1.21 -71.50
CA PRO A 138 -20.63 1.59 -72.14
C PRO A 138 -20.79 0.88 -73.51
N PRO A 139 -22.02 0.53 -73.93
CA PRO A 139 -22.24 -0.25 -75.14
C PRO A 139 -21.92 0.56 -76.42
N PRO A 140 -21.36 -0.08 -77.45
CA PRO A 140 -21.06 0.57 -78.72
C PRO A 140 -22.33 0.85 -79.54
N LYS A 141 -22.32 2.02 -80.21
CA LYS A 141 -23.39 2.53 -81.07
C LYS A 141 -23.52 1.63 -82.31
N ARG A 142 -24.64 0.90 -82.42
CA ARG A 142 -24.88 -0.06 -83.50
C ARG A 142 -25.30 0.69 -84.77
N ASP A 143 -24.40 0.73 -85.74
CA ASP A 143 -24.67 1.28 -87.06
C ASP A 143 -25.62 0.35 -87.84
N ARG A 144 -26.70 0.91 -88.39
CA ARG A 144 -27.73 0.19 -89.15
C ARG A 144 -27.53 0.50 -90.63
N GLY A 145 -27.29 -0.54 -91.42
CA GLY A 145 -27.95 -0.66 -92.72
C GLY A 145 -27.08 -1.04 -93.91
N ARG A 146 -27.53 -2.11 -94.57
CA ARG A 146 -27.64 -2.40 -96.03
C ARG A 146 -27.32 -3.88 -96.22
N ARG A 147 -28.31 -4.77 -96.30
CA ARG A 147 -29.22 -5.03 -97.44
C ARG A 147 -28.43 -5.32 -98.72
N LEU A 148 -28.28 -6.62 -99.00
CA LEU A 148 -28.18 -7.17 -100.35
C LEU A 148 -29.01 -8.46 -100.36
N ASP A 149 -29.99 -8.47 -101.26
CA ASP A 149 -30.94 -9.54 -101.55
C ASP A 149 -30.26 -10.65 -102.41
N PRO A 150 -30.92 -11.81 -102.60
CA PRO A 150 -30.32 -13.00 -103.20
C PRO A 150 -30.40 -12.99 -104.73
N TRP A 151 -29.85 -14.07 -105.35
CA TRP A 151 -29.77 -14.44 -106.78
C TRP A 151 -28.47 -14.05 -107.50
N GLU A 152 -27.53 -15.01 -107.63
CA GLU A 152 -27.16 -15.73 -108.87
C GLU A 152 -26.23 -16.91 -108.54
#